data_AF-A0A8D8Y4L5-F1
#
_entry.id   AF-A0A8D8Y4L5-F1
#
_cell.length_a   1.000
_cell.length_b   1.000
_cell.length_c   1.000
_cell.angle_alpha   90.00
_cell.angle_beta   90.00
_cell.angle_gamma   90.00
#
_symmetry.space_group_name_H-M   'P 1'
#
loop_
_entity.id
_entity.type
_entity.pdbx_description
1 polymer ?
#
loop_
_entity_poly.entity_id
_entity_poly.type
_entity_poly.pdbx_seq_one_letter_code
_entity_poly.pdbx_strand_id
1 'polypeptide(L)'
;MIRLEFGVVKLAYLVLKQMLRWWFKVLSMSEERYPRICYNQLVVTDQLGRNIEKYNWVSLLKRKLVQLGYAEIWEAQSPELLKNKMDEILSTYEIQLIVEDYHRLESSSYCTLYKELKPKHKTENMKSNTSSYILLAGPIDRTRVIAQIRLVGNTKVNFFLNKRGYNWNSDE
;
A
#
# COMPACT_ATOMS: atom_id res chain seq x y z
N MET A 1 6.61 7.48 -3.88
CA MET A 1 7.25 8.72 -3.44
C MET A 1 6.28 9.89 -3.44
N ILE A 2 5.80 10.37 -4.59
CA ILE A 2 4.80 11.46 -4.67
C ILE A 2 3.57 11.20 -3.79
N ARG A 3 3.07 9.96 -3.72
CA ARG A 3 1.93 9.57 -2.86
C ARG A 3 2.07 9.97 -1.38
N LEU A 4 3.30 10.07 -0.86
CA LEU A 4 3.54 10.50 0.52
C LEU A 4 3.18 11.97 0.73
N GLU A 5 3.42 12.84 -0.25
CA GLU A 5 3.02 14.26 -0.16
C GLU A 5 1.51 14.44 -0.19
N PHE A 6 0.79 13.48 -0.78
CA PHE A 6 -0.68 13.45 -0.81
C PHE A 6 -1.28 12.67 0.37
N GLY A 7 -0.46 12.03 1.21
CA GLY A 7 -0.93 11.17 2.31
C GLY A 7 -1.70 9.93 1.84
N VAL A 8 -1.43 9.44 0.62
CA VAL A 8 -2.10 8.29 0.04
C VAL A 8 -1.33 7.02 0.38
N VAL A 9 -1.99 6.10 1.12
CA VAL A 9 -1.45 4.79 1.46
C VAL A 9 -1.28 3.90 0.22
N LYS A 10 -0.31 2.98 0.25
CA LYS A 10 -0.09 2.01 -0.83
C LYS A 10 -1.35 1.18 -1.09
N LEU A 11 -1.61 0.85 -2.36
CA LEU A 11 -2.71 -0.06 -2.77
C LEU A 11 -2.72 -1.38 -1.98
N ALA A 12 -1.53 -1.87 -1.60
CA ALA A 12 -1.39 -3.07 -0.78
C ALA A 12 -2.21 -3.01 0.52
N TYR A 13 -2.33 -1.83 1.16
CA TYR A 13 -3.19 -1.63 2.32
C TYR A 13 -4.66 -1.92 2.01
N LEU A 14 -5.16 -1.40 0.90
CA LEU A 14 -6.55 -1.61 0.47
C LEU A 14 -6.82 -3.09 0.16
N VAL A 15 -5.83 -3.76 -0.46
CA VAL A 15 -5.90 -5.20 -0.74
C VAL A 15 -5.99 -5.99 0.57
N LEU A 16 -5.10 -5.75 1.54
CA LEU A 16 -5.15 -6.45 2.82
C LEU A 16 -6.47 -6.18 3.56
N LYS A 17 -6.94 -4.93 3.57
CA LYS A 17 -8.23 -4.56 4.17
C LYS A 17 -9.40 -5.32 3.56
N GLN A 18 -9.41 -5.47 2.23
CA GLN A 18 -10.45 -6.24 1.55
C GLN A 18 -10.33 -7.74 1.85
N MET A 19 -9.11 -8.27 1.90
CA MET A 19 -8.86 -9.67 2.27
C MET A 19 -9.33 -9.98 3.69
N LEU A 20 -9.00 -9.15 4.68
CA LEU A 20 -9.42 -9.35 6.07
C LEU A 20 -10.94 -9.30 6.23
N ARG A 21 -11.61 -8.34 5.57
CA ARG A 21 -13.08 -8.25 5.57
C ARG A 21 -13.74 -9.47 4.94
N TRP A 22 -13.19 -9.94 3.82
CA TRP A 22 -13.68 -11.15 3.18
C TRP A 22 -13.46 -12.38 4.04
N TRP A 23 -12.27 -12.53 4.63
CA TRP A 23 -11.95 -13.63 5.52
C TRP A 23 -12.86 -13.65 6.75
N PHE A 24 -13.08 -12.51 7.41
CA PHE A 24 -14.07 -12.38 8.49
C PHE A 24 -15.45 -12.88 8.06
N LYS A 25 -15.91 -12.47 6.87
CA LYS A 25 -17.20 -12.90 6.34
C LYS A 25 -17.24 -14.41 6.14
N VAL A 26 -16.19 -15.00 5.56
CA VAL A 26 -16.05 -16.45 5.35
C VAL A 26 -16.02 -17.22 6.67
N LEU A 27 -15.27 -16.73 7.67
CA LEU A 27 -15.20 -17.33 9.01
C LEU A 27 -16.55 -17.33 9.73
N SER A 28 -17.40 -16.35 9.42
CA SER A 28 -18.73 -16.22 10.00
C SER A 28 -19.81 -17.01 9.25
N MET A 29 -19.48 -17.73 8.17
CA MET A 29 -20.44 -18.55 7.42
C MET A 29 -20.56 -19.96 8.01
N SER A 30 -21.75 -20.57 7.86
CA SER A 30 -21.92 -22.01 8.08
C SER A 30 -20.99 -22.84 7.19
N GLU A 31 -20.53 -23.99 7.71
CA GLU A 31 -19.67 -24.95 7.01
C GLU A 31 -20.27 -25.49 5.70
N GLU A 32 -21.59 -25.46 5.56
CA GLU A 32 -22.30 -25.94 4.37
C GLU A 32 -22.22 -24.95 3.19
N ARG A 33 -21.78 -23.70 3.44
CA ARG A 33 -21.73 -22.67 2.41
C ARG A 33 -20.51 -22.86 1.52
N TYR A 34 -20.71 -22.84 0.20
CA TYR A 34 -19.62 -22.98 -0.77
C TYR A 34 -18.38 -22.11 -0.49
N PRO A 35 -18.48 -20.81 -0.14
CA PRO A 35 -17.29 -20.02 0.17
C PRO A 35 -16.48 -20.56 1.35
N ARG A 36 -17.15 -21.12 2.37
CA ARG A 36 -16.51 -21.75 3.53
C ARG A 36 -15.83 -23.05 3.15
N ILE A 37 -16.49 -23.89 2.36
CA ILE A 37 -15.92 -25.13 1.80
C ILE A 37 -14.67 -24.83 0.97
N CYS A 38 -14.76 -23.88 0.03
CA CYS A 38 -13.63 -23.48 -0.82
C CYS A 38 -12.47 -22.93 0.02
N TYR A 39 -12.77 -22.13 1.05
CA TYR A 39 -11.76 -21.63 1.98
C TYR A 39 -11.05 -22.76 2.71
N ASN A 40 -11.78 -23.73 3.28
CA ASN A 40 -11.19 -24.88 3.96
C ASN A 40 -10.27 -25.67 3.01
N GLN A 41 -10.67 -25.83 1.74
CA GLN A 41 -9.82 -26.48 0.74
C GLN A 41 -8.53 -25.68 0.44
N LEU A 42 -8.60 -24.34 0.43
CA LEU A 42 -7.42 -23.49 0.26
C LEU A 42 -6.48 -23.56 1.48
N VAL A 43 -7.01 -23.72 2.70
CA VAL A 43 -6.23 -23.96 3.92
C VAL A 43 -5.50 -25.30 3.84
N VAL A 44 -6.19 -26.38 3.41
CA VAL A 44 -5.54 -27.68 3.18
C VAL A 44 -4.46 -27.56 2.12
N THR A 45 -4.73 -26.84 1.03
CA THR A 45 -3.78 -26.65 -0.06
C THR A 45 -2.55 -25.86 0.37
N ASP A 46 -2.66 -24.91 1.29
CA ASP A 46 -1.54 -24.16 1.87
C ASP A 46 -0.47 -25.07 2.48
N GLN A 47 -0.88 -26.20 3.05
CA GLN A 47 0.00 -27.16 3.72
C GLN A 47 0.70 -28.14 2.76
N LEU A 48 0.27 -28.17 1.49
CA LEU A 48 0.84 -29.07 0.50
C LEU A 48 2.10 -28.45 -0.13
N GLY A 49 3.14 -29.26 -0.32
CA GLY A 49 4.40 -28.82 -0.98
C GLY A 49 4.24 -28.34 -2.44
N ARG A 50 3.07 -28.54 -3.05
CA ARG A 50 2.71 -28.08 -4.40
C ARG A 50 1.93 -26.75 -4.43
N ASN A 51 1.79 -26.09 -3.28
CA ASN A 51 1.10 -24.81 -3.20
C ASN A 51 1.83 -23.73 -4.01
N ILE A 52 1.11 -23.05 -4.90
CA ILE A 52 1.61 -21.87 -5.59
C ILE A 52 0.99 -20.66 -4.90
N GLU A 53 1.75 -20.01 -4.02
CA GLU A 53 1.27 -18.92 -3.16
C GLU A 53 0.59 -17.79 -3.95
N LYS A 54 1.08 -17.49 -5.17
CA LYS A 54 0.50 -16.49 -6.07
C LYS A 54 -0.99 -16.73 -6.38
N TYR A 55 -1.43 -17.98 -6.38
CA TYR A 55 -2.80 -18.38 -6.71
C TYR A 55 -3.63 -18.74 -5.48
N ASN A 56 -3.02 -18.74 -4.28
CA ASN A 56 -3.70 -19.03 -3.03
C ASN A 56 -3.73 -17.78 -2.15
N TRP A 57 -4.84 -17.04 -2.20
CA TRP A 57 -4.99 -15.83 -1.40
C TRP A 57 -4.96 -16.11 0.11
N VAL A 58 -5.28 -17.34 0.53
CA VAL A 58 -5.24 -17.76 1.94
C VAL A 58 -3.79 -17.85 2.41
N SER A 59 -2.89 -18.43 1.61
CA SER A 59 -1.45 -18.45 1.88
C SER A 59 -0.87 -17.05 1.97
N LEU A 60 -1.28 -16.17 1.03
CA LEU A 60 -0.85 -14.78 1.04
C LEU A 60 -1.33 -14.06 2.32
N LEU A 61 -2.57 -14.30 2.74
CA LEU A 61 -3.13 -13.74 3.97
C LEU A 61 -2.38 -14.22 5.20
N LYS A 62 -2.20 -15.54 5.35
CA LYS A 62 -1.43 -16.16 6.43
C LYS A 62 -0.04 -15.55 6.52
N ARG A 63 0.71 -15.52 5.41
CA ARG A 63 2.05 -14.93 5.38
C ARG A 63 2.02 -13.47 5.83
N LYS A 64 1.03 -12.70 5.40
CA LYS A 64 0.92 -11.29 5.79
C LYS A 64 0.64 -11.11 7.28
N LEU A 65 -0.25 -11.92 7.85
CA LEU A 65 -0.50 -11.91 9.29
C LEU A 65 0.75 -12.29 10.09
N VAL A 66 1.45 -13.35 9.69
CA VAL A 66 2.71 -13.78 10.32
C VAL A 66 3.78 -12.69 10.22
N GLN A 67 3.95 -12.07 9.05
CA GLN A 67 4.91 -10.97 8.86
C GLN A 67 4.60 -9.75 9.74
N LEU A 68 3.32 -9.51 10.04
CA LEU A 68 2.87 -8.42 10.90
C LEU A 68 2.88 -8.79 12.39
N GLY A 69 3.26 -10.02 12.74
CA GLY A 69 3.29 -10.49 14.13
C GLY A 69 1.94 -10.96 14.68
N TYR A 70 0.96 -11.24 13.81
CA TYR A 70 -0.39 -11.69 14.16
C TYR A 70 -0.63 -13.17 13.80
N ALA A 71 0.36 -14.03 14.03
CA ALA A 71 0.27 -15.46 13.74
C ALA A 71 -0.84 -16.13 14.57
N GLU A 72 -1.04 -15.68 15.81
CA GLU A 72 -2.08 -16.15 16.72
C GLU A 72 -3.50 -15.94 16.18
N ILE A 73 -3.73 -14.85 15.42
CA ILE A 73 -5.03 -14.60 14.78
C ILE A 73 -5.28 -15.62 13.68
N TRP A 74 -4.23 -15.98 12.94
CA TRP A 74 -4.29 -17.03 11.92
C TRP A 74 -4.52 -18.41 12.55
N GLU A 75 -3.82 -18.76 13.63
CA GLU A 75 -4.00 -20.07 14.27
C GLU A 75 -5.36 -20.23 14.95
N ALA A 76 -5.88 -19.15 15.55
CA ALA A 76 -7.18 -19.19 16.23
C ALA A 76 -8.37 -19.34 15.27
N GLN A 77 -8.26 -18.82 14.03
CA GLN A 77 -9.35 -18.81 13.04
C GLN A 77 -10.71 -18.30 13.58
N SER A 78 -10.71 -17.48 14.64
CA SER A 78 -11.93 -16.99 15.29
C SER A 78 -12.40 -15.68 14.64
N PRO A 79 -13.65 -15.61 14.15
CA PRO A 79 -14.20 -14.38 13.59
C PRO A 79 -14.30 -13.25 14.63
N GLU A 80 -14.57 -13.57 15.89
CA GLU A 80 -14.67 -12.62 17.00
C GLU A 80 -13.30 -12.00 17.30
N LEU A 81 -12.27 -12.83 17.42
CA LEU A 81 -10.91 -12.38 17.65
C LEU A 81 -10.42 -11.49 16.51
N LEU A 82 -10.66 -11.93 15.26
CA LEU A 82 -10.32 -11.15 14.07
C LEU A 82 -11.03 -9.80 14.07
N LYS A 83 -12.33 -9.76 14.39
CA LYS A 83 -13.10 -8.51 14.42
C LYS A 83 -12.51 -7.52 15.42
N ASN A 84 -12.10 -7.98 16.59
CA ASN A 84 -11.52 -7.14 17.65
C ASN A 84 -10.12 -6.62 17.29
N LYS A 85 -9.35 -7.38 16.50
CA LYS A 85 -7.97 -7.04 16.14
C LYS A 85 -7.82 -6.41 14.75
N MET A 86 -8.88 -6.36 13.95
CA MET A 86 -8.81 -5.91 12.55
C MET A 86 -8.27 -4.49 12.39
N ASP A 87 -8.74 -3.54 13.20
CA ASP A 87 -8.28 -2.15 13.11
C ASP A 87 -6.82 -2.01 13.52
N GLU A 88 -6.39 -2.78 14.53
CA GLU A 88 -4.99 -2.84 14.98
C GLU A 88 -4.09 -3.37 13.86
N ILE A 89 -4.42 -4.53 13.26
CA ILE A 89 -3.68 -5.13 12.13
C ILE A 89 -3.54 -4.13 10.98
N LEU A 90 -4.63 -3.44 10.64
CA LEU A 90 -4.63 -2.46 9.55
C LEU A 90 -3.76 -1.25 9.89
N SER A 91 -3.82 -0.74 11.13
CA SER A 91 -2.98 0.37 11.57
C SER A 91 -1.49 0.01 11.55
N THR A 92 -1.13 -1.17 12.04
CA THR A 92 0.24 -1.70 12.01
C THR A 92 0.74 -1.82 10.58
N TYR A 93 -0.09 -2.33 9.67
CA TYR A 93 0.29 -2.45 8.26
C TYR A 93 0.41 -1.09 7.56
N GLU A 94 -0.47 -0.14 7.85
CA GLU A 94 -0.38 1.23 7.34
C GLU A 94 0.95 1.86 7.75
N ILE A 95 1.31 1.78 9.04
CA ILE A 95 2.59 2.28 9.57
C ILE A 95 3.78 1.61 8.87
N GLN A 96 3.79 0.28 8.74
CA GLN A 96 4.87 -0.43 8.05
C GLN A 96 5.04 0.07 6.60
N LEU A 97 3.94 0.23 5.87
CA LEU A 97 3.97 0.68 4.48
C LEU A 97 4.53 2.09 4.33
N ILE A 98 4.27 2.95 5.30
CA ILE A 98 4.79 4.31 5.39
C ILE A 98 6.30 4.28 5.68
N VAL A 99 6.73 3.52 6.69
CA VAL A 99 8.15 3.37 7.04
C VAL A 99 8.96 2.84 5.85
N GLU A 100 8.45 1.83 5.14
CA GLU A 100 9.06 1.36 3.90
C GLU A 100 9.18 2.46 2.82
N ASP A 101 8.21 3.36 2.74
CA ASP A 101 8.23 4.47 1.79
C ASP A 101 9.24 5.55 2.20
N TYR A 102 9.42 5.80 3.50
CA TYR A 102 10.49 6.64 4.05
C TYR A 102 11.87 6.05 3.78
N HIS A 103 12.08 4.76 4.05
CA HIS A 103 13.36 4.13 3.75
C HIS A 103 13.71 4.21 2.25
N ARG A 104 12.72 4.05 1.37
CA ARG A 104 12.93 4.23 -0.08
C ARG A 104 13.29 5.67 -0.45
N LEU A 105 12.75 6.67 0.26
CA LEU A 105 13.12 8.08 0.06
C LEU A 105 14.60 8.28 0.40
N GLU A 106 15.01 7.82 1.58
CA GLU A 106 16.37 7.97 2.08
C GLU A 106 17.40 7.24 1.21
N SER A 107 17.06 6.03 0.78
CA SER A 107 17.92 5.17 -0.04
C SER A 107 17.92 5.55 -1.53
N SER A 108 17.16 6.57 -1.94
CA SER A 108 17.06 6.97 -3.35
C SER A 108 18.35 7.63 -3.82
N SER A 109 19.13 6.92 -4.63
CA SER A 109 20.31 7.44 -5.32
C SER A 109 20.00 8.12 -6.66
N TYR A 110 18.78 7.91 -7.20
CA TYR A 110 18.42 8.32 -8.55
C TYR A 110 18.09 9.82 -8.68
N CYS A 111 17.53 10.44 -7.64
CA CYS A 111 17.24 11.88 -7.64
C CYS A 111 17.25 12.41 -6.21
N THR A 112 18.19 13.32 -5.92
CA THR A 112 18.37 13.93 -4.60
C THR A 112 17.18 14.76 -4.16
N LEU A 113 16.40 15.31 -5.11
CA LEU A 113 15.17 16.06 -4.86
C LEU A 113 14.08 15.22 -4.17
N TYR A 114 14.16 13.89 -4.27
CA TYR A 114 13.26 13.02 -3.53
C TYR A 114 13.47 13.13 -2.01
N LYS A 115 14.68 13.42 -1.54
CA LYS A 115 14.98 13.62 -0.11
C LYS A 115 14.34 14.90 0.44
N GLU A 116 13.97 15.84 -0.44
CA GLU A 116 13.32 17.10 -0.10
C GLU A 116 11.79 17.01 -0.13
N LEU A 117 11.23 15.82 -0.41
CA LEU A 117 9.79 15.61 -0.35
C LEU A 117 9.31 15.79 1.09
N LYS A 118 8.19 16.50 1.24
CA LYS A 118 7.56 16.75 2.54
C LYS A 118 6.33 15.85 2.69
N PRO A 119 6.47 14.68 3.33
CA PRO A 119 5.37 13.74 3.47
C PRO A 119 4.25 14.31 4.34
N LYS A 120 3.01 14.12 3.90
CA LYS A 120 1.81 14.50 4.61
C LYS A 120 1.26 13.25 5.29
N HIS A 121 1.57 13.03 6.56
CA HIS A 121 0.97 11.95 7.34
C HIS A 121 0.06 12.47 8.46
N LYS A 122 -0.91 11.66 8.87
CA LYS A 122 -1.99 12.00 9.84
C LYS A 122 -1.51 12.36 11.25
N THR A 123 -0.24 12.19 11.56
CA THR A 123 0.36 12.56 12.85
C THR A 123 0.69 14.05 12.86
N GLU A 124 -0.23 14.83 13.42
CA GLU A 124 0.00 16.07 14.17
C GLU A 124 1.14 16.97 13.67
N ASN A 125 0.86 17.78 12.65
CA ASN A 125 1.30 19.18 12.46
C ASN A 125 0.94 19.64 11.02
N MET A 126 -0.37 19.75 10.79
CA MET A 126 -1.01 19.63 9.47
C MET A 126 -1.04 20.90 8.58
N LYS A 127 -0.23 21.95 8.82
CA LYS A 127 -0.25 23.16 7.97
C LYS A 127 1.10 23.65 7.44
N SER A 128 2.23 23.25 8.04
CA SER A 128 3.51 23.92 7.75
C SER A 128 4.34 23.29 6.64
N ASN A 129 4.03 22.07 6.18
CA ASN A 129 4.95 21.31 5.32
C ASN A 129 4.32 20.75 4.03
N THR A 130 3.17 21.24 3.58
CA THR A 130 2.64 20.80 2.28
C THR A 130 3.29 21.60 1.15
N SER A 131 3.80 20.92 0.12
CA SER A 131 4.32 21.58 -1.08
C SER A 131 3.24 22.48 -1.70
N SER A 132 3.56 23.75 -1.95
CA SER A 132 2.60 24.80 -2.33
C SER A 132 1.75 24.44 -3.56
N TYR A 133 2.32 23.68 -4.51
CA TYR A 133 1.62 23.23 -5.71
C TYR A 133 0.45 22.28 -5.45
N ILE A 134 0.45 21.58 -4.30
CA ILE A 134 -0.64 20.68 -3.89
C ILE A 134 -1.87 21.49 -3.46
N LEU A 135 -1.68 22.72 -2.99
CA LEU A 135 -2.75 23.64 -2.60
C LEU A 135 -3.38 24.38 -3.79
N LEU A 136 -2.79 24.27 -4.99
CA LEU A 136 -3.37 24.85 -6.19
C LEU A 136 -4.68 24.13 -6.52
N ALA A 137 -5.80 24.81 -6.28
CA ALA A 137 -7.12 24.33 -6.67
C ALA A 137 -7.21 24.30 -8.21
N GLY A 138 -7.01 23.12 -8.80
CA GLY A 138 -7.04 22.96 -10.25
C GLY A 138 -7.17 21.50 -10.68
N PRO A 139 -7.33 21.25 -11.99
CA PRO A 139 -7.42 19.90 -12.54
C PRO A 139 -6.18 19.07 -12.21
N ILE A 140 -6.37 17.79 -11.85
CA ILE A 140 -5.31 16.86 -11.43
C ILE A 140 -4.18 16.74 -12.45
N ASP A 141 -4.47 16.91 -13.74
CA ASP A 141 -3.47 16.83 -14.80
C ASP A 141 -2.44 17.95 -14.71
N ARG A 142 -2.84 19.15 -14.29
CA ARG A 142 -1.91 20.28 -14.08
C ARG A 142 -1.05 20.04 -12.85
N THR A 143 -1.66 19.60 -11.75
CA THR A 143 -0.93 19.24 -10.51
C THR A 143 0.08 18.12 -10.77
N ARG A 144 -0.26 17.16 -11.63
CA ARG A 144 0.63 16.06 -12.03
C ARG A 144 1.84 16.56 -12.82
N VAL A 145 1.64 17.47 -13.77
CA VAL A 145 2.74 18.05 -14.55
C VAL A 145 3.69 18.84 -13.66
N ILE A 146 3.18 19.66 -12.73
CA ILE A 146 4.02 20.40 -11.78
C ILE A 146 4.82 19.45 -10.88
N ALA A 147 4.18 18.37 -10.38
CA ALA A 147 4.87 17.35 -9.60
C ALA A 147 5.97 16.64 -10.40
N GLN A 148 5.72 16.34 -11.67
CA GLN A 148 6.70 15.71 -12.56
C GLN A 148 7.89 16.64 -12.82
N ILE A 149 7.64 17.90 -13.19
CA ILE A 149 8.70 18.90 -13.43
C ILE A 149 9.55 19.10 -12.17
N ARG A 150 8.94 19.13 -10.98
CA ARG A 150 9.68 19.25 -9.71
C ARG A 150 10.61 18.05 -9.44
N LEU A 151 10.26 16.87 -9.94
CA LEU A 151 10.97 15.62 -9.63
C LEU A 151 11.80 15.09 -10.80
N VAL A 152 11.91 15.89 -11.85
CA VAL A 152 12.81 15.66 -12.97
C VAL A 152 14.24 15.61 -12.45
N GLY A 153 14.96 14.55 -12.83
CA GLY A 153 16.37 14.38 -12.46
C GLY A 153 17.27 15.35 -13.23
N ASN A 154 18.48 15.56 -12.72
CA ASN A 154 19.41 16.60 -13.20
C ASN A 154 19.87 16.46 -14.67
N THR A 155 19.70 15.30 -15.31
CA THR A 155 20.26 15.01 -16.64
C THR A 155 19.20 14.73 -17.72
N LYS A 156 18.00 14.30 -17.32
CA LYS A 156 16.91 13.93 -18.25
C LYS A 156 15.58 14.44 -17.75
N VAL A 157 14.98 15.33 -18.50
CA VAL A 157 13.65 15.83 -18.26
C VAL A 157 12.65 14.93 -18.96
N ASN A 158 11.74 14.32 -18.20
CA ASN A 158 10.64 13.51 -18.73
C ASN A 158 9.35 13.89 -18.02
N PHE A 159 8.34 14.38 -18.73
CA PHE A 159 7.01 14.61 -18.16
C PHE A 159 5.89 14.27 -19.14
N PHE A 160 4.68 14.10 -18.62
CA PHE A 160 3.50 13.71 -19.39
C PHE A 160 2.39 14.74 -19.25
N LEU A 161 1.92 15.28 -20.38
CA LEU A 161 0.78 16.18 -20.46
C LEU A 161 -0.24 15.62 -21.46
N ASN A 162 -1.50 15.50 -21.06
CA ASN A 162 -2.59 15.00 -21.92
C ASN A 162 -2.27 13.67 -22.64
N LYS A 163 -1.67 12.71 -21.92
CA LYS A 163 -1.23 11.40 -22.43
C LYS A 163 -0.10 11.45 -23.48
N ARG A 164 0.51 12.62 -23.73
CA ARG A 164 1.71 12.77 -24.55
C ARG A 164 2.93 12.90 -23.64
N GLY A 165 3.99 12.17 -23.95
CA GLY A 165 5.28 12.26 -23.25
C GLY A 165 6.17 13.31 -23.91
N TYR A 166 6.86 14.10 -23.09
CA TYR A 166 7.84 15.09 -23.51
C TYR A 166 9.16 14.74 -22.84
N ASN A 167 10.23 14.68 -23.63
CA ASN A 167 11.57 14.34 -23.15
C ASN A 167 12.65 15.23 -23.76
N TRP A 168 13.63 15.64 -22.96
CA TRP A 168 14.86 16.28 -23.43
C TRP A 168 15.99 16.08 -22.41
N ASN A 169 17.23 16.20 -22.87
CA ASN A 169 18.39 16.23 -21.99
C ASN A 169 18.65 17.68 -21.56
N SER A 170 18.92 17.89 -20.28
CA SER A 170 19.24 19.23 -19.74
C SER A 170 20.70 19.63 -19.92
N ASP A 171 21.52 18.75 -20.51
CA ASP A 171 22.95 18.95 -20.75
C ASP A 171 23.27 19.40 -22.20
N GLU A 172 22.25 19.75 -23.00
CA GLU A 172 22.37 20.46 -24.30
C GLU A 172 22.04 21.94 -24.16
#